data_AF-A0A7S0E1S3-F1
#
_entry.id   AF-A0A7S0E1S3-F1
#
_cell.length_a   1.000
_cell.length_b   1.000
_cell.length_c   1.000
_cell.angle_alpha   90.00
_cell.angle_beta   90.00
_cell.angle_gamma   90.00
#
_symmetry.space_group_name_H-M   'P 1'
#
loop_
_entity.id
_entity.type
_entity.pdbx_description
1 polymer ?
#
loop_
_entity_poly.entity_id
_entity_poly.type
_entity_poly.pdbx_seq_one_letter_code
_entity_poly.pdbx_strand_id
1 'polypeptide(L)'
;RAKERSKPPHYILVLNFYNQNDLFSLFDIPRLAGASIVFLTQSPPPFPTNASFVSFQFVQGSSLCSQDLARISIEKLTTVVILEYHRHDAVLAESDARIVTTMMLLAELRRQRSPSFPAPPLHYVASVQLSTSMEVVRAAAAQQEATATLVLFNELESGALVQIL
;
A
#
# COMPACT_ATOMS: atom_id res chain seq x y z
N ARG A 1 -13.73 24.62 -25.74
CA ARG A 1 -12.55 23.91 -25.22
C ARG A 1 -12.86 23.55 -23.76
N ALA A 2 -13.24 22.29 -23.51
CA ALA A 2 -13.61 21.83 -22.18
C ALA A 2 -12.38 21.89 -21.26
N LYS A 3 -12.53 22.47 -20.07
CA LYS A 3 -11.54 22.35 -19.00
C LYS A 3 -11.51 20.87 -18.61
N GLU A 4 -10.48 20.15 -19.02
CA GLU A 4 -10.15 18.86 -18.42
C GLU A 4 -10.04 19.09 -16.92
N ARG A 5 -11.04 18.61 -16.17
CA ARG A 5 -10.96 18.55 -14.73
C ARG A 5 -9.82 17.58 -14.43
N SER A 6 -8.66 18.11 -14.06
CA SER A 6 -7.53 17.31 -13.59
C SER A 6 -8.04 16.42 -12.47
N LYS A 7 -8.00 15.10 -12.68
CA LYS A 7 -8.34 14.13 -11.62
C LYS A 7 -7.46 14.44 -10.40
N PRO A 8 -7.98 14.31 -9.17
CA PRO A 8 -7.17 14.51 -7.98
C PRO A 8 -5.97 13.55 -8.01
N PRO A 9 -4.78 14.01 -7.60
CA PRO A 9 -3.57 13.18 -7.59
C PRO A 9 -3.78 11.93 -6.74
N HIS A 10 -3.49 10.76 -7.30
CA HIS A 10 -3.54 9.48 -6.60
C HIS A 10 -2.27 9.31 -5.76
N TYR A 11 -2.42 9.15 -4.44
CA TYR A 11 -1.30 8.91 -3.53
C TYR A 11 -1.35 7.47 -3.02
N ILE A 12 -0.35 6.70 -3.40
CA ILE A 12 -0.29 5.26 -3.16
C ILE A 12 0.87 4.99 -2.22
N LEU A 13 0.60 4.28 -1.13
CA LEU A 13 1.62 3.72 -0.26
C LEU A 13 1.75 2.24 -0.54
N VAL A 14 2.96 1.76 -0.84
CA VAL A 14 3.27 0.34 -1.02
C VAL A 14 4.17 -0.12 0.13
N LEU A 15 3.75 -1.18 0.81
CA LEU A 15 4.38 -1.71 2.02
C LEU A 15 4.87 -3.13 1.78
N ASN A 16 6.00 -3.46 2.42
CA ASN A 16 6.52 -4.82 2.61
C ASN A 16 6.82 -5.63 1.32
N PHE A 17 6.99 -4.96 0.18
CA PHE A 17 7.46 -5.60 -1.05
C PHE A 17 8.88 -6.16 -0.88
N TYR A 18 9.08 -7.41 -1.32
CA TYR A 18 10.35 -8.14 -1.12
C TYR A 18 11.23 -8.16 -2.38
N ASN A 19 10.61 -8.08 -3.56
CA ASN A 19 11.27 -8.29 -4.83
C ASN A 19 11.33 -7.00 -5.65
N GLN A 20 12.55 -6.59 -6.00
CA GLN A 20 12.78 -5.41 -6.84
C GLN A 20 12.24 -5.59 -8.25
N ASN A 21 12.14 -6.83 -8.75
CA ASN A 21 11.61 -7.13 -10.07
C ASN A 21 10.12 -6.82 -10.18
N ASP A 22 9.35 -7.01 -9.11
CA ASP A 22 7.93 -6.68 -9.09
C ASP A 22 7.71 -5.16 -9.08
N LEU A 23 8.67 -4.37 -8.61
CA LEU A 23 8.61 -2.90 -8.72
C LEU A 23 8.70 -2.42 -10.16
N PHE A 24 9.55 -3.04 -11.00
CA PHE A 24 9.73 -2.62 -12.39
C PHE A 24 8.45 -2.77 -13.22
N SER A 25 7.63 -3.76 -12.88
CA SER A 25 6.32 -3.96 -13.51
C SER A 25 5.31 -2.84 -13.22
N LEU A 26 5.50 -2.06 -12.13
CA LEU A 26 4.64 -0.92 -11.79
C LEU A 26 4.79 0.26 -12.75
N PHE A 27 5.96 0.43 -13.36
CA PHE A 27 6.24 1.55 -14.25
C PHE A 27 5.45 1.47 -15.56
N ASP A 28 5.00 0.26 -15.93
CA ASP A 28 4.28 0.00 -17.16
C ASP A 28 2.75 0.09 -17.00
N ILE A 29 2.24 0.37 -15.79
CA ILE A 29 0.80 0.43 -15.53
C ILE A 29 0.27 1.82 -15.93
N PRO A 30 -0.51 1.95 -17.02
CA PRO A 30 -0.97 3.26 -17.50
C PRO A 30 -1.92 3.94 -16.52
N ARG A 31 -2.57 3.16 -15.63
CA ARG A 31 -3.46 3.67 -14.57
C ARG A 31 -2.71 4.41 -13.47
N LEU A 32 -1.40 4.22 -13.35
CA LEU A 32 -0.54 4.92 -12.39
C LEU A 32 0.02 6.24 -12.95
N ALA A 33 -0.30 6.59 -14.20
CA ALA A 33 0.13 7.85 -14.79
C ALA A 33 -0.37 9.05 -13.95
N GLY A 34 0.59 9.85 -13.44
CA GLY A 34 0.30 10.99 -12.57
C GLY A 34 0.04 10.64 -11.09
N ALA A 35 0.23 9.38 -10.69
CA ALA A 35 0.23 8.99 -9.28
C ALA A 35 1.56 9.35 -8.59
N SER A 36 1.48 9.55 -7.28
CA SER A 36 2.64 9.67 -6.39
C SER A 36 2.71 8.42 -5.53
N ILE A 37 3.79 7.65 -5.70
CA ILE A 37 3.93 6.34 -5.07
C ILE A 37 5.05 6.40 -4.04
N VAL A 38 4.72 6.05 -2.81
CA VAL A 38 5.66 5.96 -1.69
C VAL A 38 5.86 4.50 -1.35
N PHE A 39 7.12 4.06 -1.33
CA PHE A 39 7.54 2.73 -0.93
C PHE A 39 8.13 2.78 0.47
N LEU A 40 7.52 2.10 1.44
CA LEU A 40 8.15 1.90 2.75
C LEU A 40 8.82 0.53 2.78
N THR A 41 10.13 0.51 2.96
CA THR A 41 10.93 -0.72 2.97
C THR A 41 12.11 -0.60 3.91
N GLN A 42 12.57 -1.72 4.47
CA GLN A 42 13.76 -1.72 5.32
C GLN A 42 15.06 -1.56 4.52
N SER A 43 15.04 -1.93 3.24
CA SER A 43 16.20 -1.94 2.35
C SER A 43 15.82 -1.35 0.99
N PRO A 44 15.85 -0.02 0.83
CA PRO A 44 15.51 0.61 -0.44
C PRO A 44 16.46 0.15 -1.55
N PRO A 45 15.93 -0.23 -2.73
CA PRO A 45 16.75 -0.61 -3.86
C PRO A 45 17.52 0.59 -4.44
N PRO A 46 18.69 0.36 -5.08
CA PRO A 46 19.40 1.40 -5.82
C PRO A 46 18.65 1.68 -7.15
N PHE A 47 17.56 2.45 -7.11
CA PHE A 47 16.80 2.78 -8.31
C PHE A 47 17.36 4.01 -9.04
N PRO A 48 17.41 3.99 -10.38
CA PRO A 48 17.63 5.20 -11.16
C PRO A 48 16.40 6.12 -11.04
N THR A 49 16.61 7.34 -10.57
CA THR A 49 15.60 8.38 -10.28
C THR A 49 14.86 8.95 -11.50
N ASN A 50 15.04 8.37 -12.70
CA ASN A 50 14.65 8.99 -13.97
C ASN A 50 13.51 8.24 -14.71
N ALA A 51 12.48 7.79 -14.00
CA ALA A 51 11.23 7.40 -14.64
C ALA A 51 10.33 8.64 -14.77
N SER A 52 10.20 9.18 -15.98
CA SER A 52 9.59 10.49 -16.25
C SER A 52 8.07 10.58 -16.06
N PHE A 53 7.37 9.48 -15.80
CA PHE A 53 5.89 9.42 -15.82
C PHE A 53 5.22 9.25 -14.45
N VAL A 54 5.97 8.82 -13.43
CA VAL A 54 5.44 8.54 -12.08
C VAL A 54 6.46 9.03 -11.05
N SER A 55 6.00 9.77 -10.05
CA SER A 55 6.87 10.20 -8.96
C SER A 55 6.96 9.08 -7.92
N PHE A 56 8.19 8.63 -7.64
CA PHE A 56 8.46 7.59 -6.67
C PHE A 56 9.30 8.13 -5.52
N GLN A 57 8.96 7.71 -4.31
CA GLN A 57 9.73 7.99 -3.11
C GLN A 57 9.95 6.70 -2.34
N PHE A 58 11.19 6.43 -1.95
CA PHE A 58 11.49 5.37 -0.98
C PHE A 58 11.67 5.98 0.40
N VAL A 59 10.97 5.42 1.39
CA VAL A 59 11.15 5.72 2.80
C VAL A 59 11.72 4.47 3.45
N GLN A 60 12.85 4.62 4.14
CA GLN A 60 13.41 3.51 4.89
C GLN A 60 12.68 3.34 6.22
N GLY A 61 12.17 2.14 6.49
CA GLY A 61 11.49 1.82 7.75
C GLY A 61 10.64 0.55 7.72
N SER A 62 9.84 0.37 8.77
CA SER A 62 8.94 -0.77 8.95
C SER A 62 7.47 -0.33 9.02
N SER A 63 6.56 -1.06 8.37
CA SER A 63 5.11 -0.80 8.46
C SER A 63 4.53 -1.07 9.85
N LEU A 64 5.25 -1.82 10.69
CA LEU A 64 4.87 -2.09 12.07
C LEU A 64 5.41 -1.03 13.04
N CYS A 65 6.16 -0.05 12.56
CA CYS A 65 6.72 1.03 13.36
C CYS A 65 5.94 2.31 13.08
N SER A 66 5.18 2.79 14.08
CA SER A 66 4.38 4.02 13.96
C SER A 66 5.23 5.25 13.65
N GLN A 67 6.47 5.32 14.14
CA GLN A 67 7.40 6.43 13.88
C GLN A 67 7.88 6.45 12.43
N ASP A 68 8.03 5.29 11.79
CA ASP A 68 8.41 5.21 10.37
C ASP A 68 7.22 5.57 9.48
N LEU A 69 6.03 5.05 9.80
CA LEU A 69 4.77 5.42 9.13
C LEU A 69 4.49 6.92 9.24
N ALA A 70 4.83 7.53 10.37
CA ALA A 70 4.68 8.96 10.60
C ALA A 70 5.49 9.84 9.63
N ARG A 71 6.53 9.31 8.99
CA ARG A 71 7.32 10.04 7.97
C ARG A 71 6.58 10.18 6.63
N ILE A 72 5.47 9.47 6.46
CA ILE A 72 4.64 9.48 5.26
C ILE A 72 3.46 10.44 5.47
N SER A 73 3.05 11.13 4.40
CA SER A 73 1.82 11.93 4.36
C SER A 73 0.58 11.02 4.27
N ILE A 74 0.32 10.26 5.33
CA ILE A 74 -0.79 9.30 5.41
C ILE A 74 -2.17 9.91 5.21
N GLU A 75 -2.31 11.20 5.51
CA GLU A 75 -3.52 12.01 5.32
C GLU A 75 -3.86 12.24 3.85
N LYS A 76 -2.87 12.12 2.95
CA LYS A 76 -3.06 12.26 1.50
C LYS A 76 -3.36 10.95 0.81
N LEU A 77 -3.10 9.82 1.48
CA LEU A 77 -3.21 8.49 0.87
C LEU A 77 -4.64 8.21 0.41
N THR A 78 -4.75 7.77 -0.83
CA THR A 78 -5.97 7.24 -1.43
C THR A 78 -5.93 5.71 -1.48
N THR A 79 -4.73 5.15 -1.57
CA THR A 79 -4.54 3.69 -1.68
C THR A 79 -3.36 3.23 -0.84
N VAL A 80 -3.52 2.11 -0.14
CA VAL A 80 -2.44 1.43 0.58
C VAL A 80 -2.38 0.00 0.08
N VAL A 81 -1.23 -0.36 -0.49
CA VAL A 81 -0.92 -1.72 -0.93
C VAL A 81 -0.05 -2.38 0.13
N ILE A 82 -0.53 -3.47 0.72
CA ILE A 82 0.18 -4.24 1.75
C ILE A 82 0.52 -5.60 1.16
N LEU A 83 1.79 -5.79 0.82
CA LEU A 83 2.29 -7.05 0.30
C LEU A 83 3.05 -7.75 1.41
N GLU A 84 2.49 -8.79 1.99
CA GLU A 84 3.24 -9.62 2.93
C GLU A 84 3.74 -10.87 2.23
N TYR A 85 5.06 -11.04 2.25
CA TYR A 85 5.74 -12.19 1.67
C TYR A 85 6.13 -13.18 2.76
N HIS A 86 5.83 -14.46 2.55
CA HIS A 86 6.35 -15.53 3.39
C HIS A 86 7.82 -15.78 3.10
N ARG A 87 8.68 -15.51 4.09
CA ARG A 87 9.90 -16.31 4.21
C ARG A 87 9.48 -17.74 4.54
N HIS A 88 10.20 -18.73 4.01
CA HIS A 88 9.85 -20.16 4.09
C HIS A 88 9.56 -20.68 5.51
N ASP A 89 9.98 -19.97 6.56
CA ASP A 89 9.80 -20.36 7.97
C ASP A 89 8.72 -19.55 8.71
N ALA A 90 8.07 -18.57 8.07
CA ALA A 90 7.08 -17.71 8.72
C ALA A 90 5.69 -18.38 8.77
N VAL A 91 5.01 -18.30 9.91
CA VAL A 91 3.66 -18.84 10.11
C VAL A 91 2.65 -18.02 9.31
N LEU A 92 1.85 -18.66 8.45
CA LEU A 92 0.88 -17.99 7.55
C LEU A 92 -0.01 -16.98 8.26
N ALA A 93 -0.52 -17.35 9.44
CA ALA A 93 -1.36 -16.48 10.26
C ALA A 93 -0.62 -15.23 10.79
N GLU A 94 0.68 -15.30 11.05
CA GLU A 94 1.45 -14.14 11.51
C GLU A 94 1.59 -13.10 10.39
N SER A 95 1.78 -13.53 9.15
CA SER A 95 1.80 -12.65 7.99
C SER A 95 0.49 -11.86 7.87
N ASP A 96 -0.65 -12.55 7.93
CA ASP A 96 -1.96 -11.90 7.88
C ASP A 96 -2.20 -10.97 9.07
N ALA A 97 -1.73 -11.34 10.27
CA ALA A 97 -1.81 -10.49 11.44
C ALA A 97 -1.02 -9.17 11.27
N ARG A 98 0.11 -9.19 10.56
CA ARG A 98 0.89 -7.98 10.25
C ARG A 98 0.14 -7.04 9.31
N ILE A 99 -0.66 -7.56 8.38
CA ILE A 99 -1.55 -6.76 7.52
C ILE A 99 -2.55 -5.99 8.38
N VAL A 100 -3.29 -6.70 9.23
CA VAL A 100 -4.31 -6.10 10.12
C VAL A 100 -3.67 -5.07 11.04
N THR A 101 -2.53 -5.41 11.65
CA THR A 101 -1.79 -4.51 12.54
C THR A 101 -1.36 -3.23 11.81
N THR A 102 -0.84 -3.36 10.60
CA THR A 102 -0.45 -2.21 9.76
C THR A 102 -1.65 -1.31 9.45
N MET A 103 -2.79 -1.88 9.09
CA MET A 103 -4.03 -1.12 8.84
C MET A 103 -4.47 -0.36 10.10
N MET A 104 -4.45 -0.99 11.27
CA MET A 104 -4.81 -0.34 12.53
C MET A 104 -3.89 0.83 12.87
N LEU A 105 -2.57 0.67 12.67
CA LEU A 105 -1.60 1.74 12.89
C LEU A 105 -1.84 2.93 11.94
N LEU A 106 -2.11 2.66 10.67
CA LEU A 106 -2.42 3.70 9.68
C LEU A 106 -3.69 4.47 10.02
N ALA A 107 -4.74 3.76 10.45
CA ALA A 107 -5.99 4.39 10.89
C ALA A 107 -5.79 5.30 12.10
N GLU A 108 -5.05 4.81 13.10
CA GLU A 108 -4.77 5.58 14.32
C GLU A 108 -3.98 6.85 13.99
N LEU A 109 -2.93 6.73 13.18
CA LEU A 109 -2.15 7.89 12.77
C LEU A 109 -2.97 8.88 11.92
N ARG A 110 -3.84 8.39 11.03
CA ARG A 110 -4.75 9.27 10.26
C ARG A 110 -5.71 10.02 11.18
N ARG A 111 -6.30 9.33 12.16
CA ARG A 111 -7.19 9.94 13.16
C ARG A 111 -6.50 11.05 13.94
N GLN A 112 -5.24 10.84 14.34
CA GLN A 112 -4.44 11.85 15.05
C GLN A 112 -4.10 13.07 14.18
N ARG A 113 -4.02 12.90 12.85
CA ARG A 113 -3.55 13.93 11.90
C ARG A 113 -4.64 14.66 11.12
N SER A 114 -5.91 14.27 11.26
CA SER A 114 -7.02 14.85 10.47
C SER A 114 -7.96 15.77 11.28
N PRO A 115 -7.51 16.90 11.87
CA PRO A 115 -8.42 17.78 12.61
C PRO A 115 -9.16 18.82 11.75
N SER A 116 -8.80 19.05 10.48
CA SER A 116 -9.29 20.25 9.74
C SER A 116 -9.78 20.04 8.30
N PHE A 117 -9.52 18.89 7.68
CA PHE A 117 -10.06 18.54 6.36
C PHE A 117 -10.49 17.07 6.34
N PRO A 118 -11.63 16.74 5.68
CA PRO A 118 -11.99 15.35 5.48
C PRO A 118 -10.92 14.68 4.63
N ALA A 119 -10.24 13.68 5.20
CA ALA A 119 -9.26 12.90 4.48
C ALA A 119 -9.95 12.18 3.31
N PRO A 120 -9.27 11.98 2.17
CA PRO A 120 -9.84 11.23 1.06
C PRO A 120 -10.16 9.79 1.49
N PRO A 121 -11.21 9.16 0.94
CA PRO A 121 -11.51 7.76 1.20
C PRO A 121 -10.27 6.88 0.96
N LEU A 122 -10.00 5.98 1.89
CA LEU A 122 -8.86 5.08 1.81
C LEU A 122 -9.29 3.73 1.23
N HIS A 123 -8.50 3.24 0.28
CA HIS A 123 -8.63 1.90 -0.26
C HIS A 123 -7.43 1.05 0.14
N TYR A 124 -7.65 -0.10 0.76
CA TYR A 124 -6.62 -1.08 1.03
C TYR A 124 -6.59 -2.12 -0.07
N VAL A 125 -5.41 -2.49 -0.51
CA VAL A 125 -5.19 -3.70 -1.31
C VAL A 125 -4.18 -4.56 -0.58
N ALA A 126 -4.54 -5.80 -0.26
CA ALA A 126 -3.69 -6.65 0.57
C ALA A 126 -3.58 -8.07 0.00
N SER A 127 -2.36 -8.62 0.05
CA SER A 127 -2.09 -10.03 -0.25
C SER A 127 -2.28 -10.87 1.03
N VAL A 128 -3.36 -11.64 1.10
CA VAL A 128 -3.71 -12.45 2.27
C VAL A 128 -3.29 -13.90 2.03
N GLN A 129 -2.79 -14.57 3.06
CA GLN A 129 -2.20 -15.90 2.97
C GLN A 129 -3.23 -16.98 3.26
N LEU A 130 -4.12 -16.73 4.21
CA LEU A 130 -5.20 -17.65 4.57
C LEU A 130 -6.56 -17.06 4.16
N SER A 131 -7.39 -17.87 3.51
CA SER A 131 -8.77 -17.50 3.18
C SER A 131 -9.57 -17.13 4.43
N THR A 132 -9.32 -17.81 5.56
CA THR A 132 -9.94 -17.52 6.85
C THR A 132 -9.61 -16.14 7.40
N SER A 133 -8.45 -15.58 7.04
CA SER A 133 -8.06 -14.22 7.44
C SER A 133 -8.74 -13.13 6.62
N MET A 134 -9.29 -13.44 5.44
CA MET A 134 -9.89 -12.43 4.56
C MET A 134 -11.05 -11.67 5.23
N GLU A 135 -11.89 -12.37 5.99
CA GLU A 135 -13.00 -11.75 6.72
C GLU A 135 -12.50 -10.80 7.81
N VAL A 136 -11.43 -11.18 8.52
CA VAL A 136 -10.79 -10.35 9.55
C VAL A 136 -10.21 -9.08 8.92
N VAL A 137 -9.51 -9.20 7.78
CA VAL A 137 -8.94 -8.05 7.08
C VAL A 137 -10.04 -7.13 6.53
N ARG A 138 -11.14 -7.67 5.97
CA ARG A 138 -12.29 -6.86 5.54
C ARG A 138 -12.94 -6.12 6.71
N ALA A 139 -13.14 -6.80 7.84
CA ALA A 139 -13.70 -6.18 9.03
C ALA A 139 -12.80 -5.04 9.54
N ALA A 140 -11.48 -5.25 9.54
CA ALA A 140 -10.51 -4.22 9.92
C ALA A 140 -10.57 -2.98 9.00
N ALA A 141 -10.74 -3.16 7.69
CA ALA A 141 -10.93 -2.05 6.76
C ALA A 141 -12.26 -1.30 7.00
N ALA A 142 -13.36 -2.05 7.17
CA ALA A 142 -14.69 -1.48 7.38
C ALA A 142 -14.78 -0.64 8.67
N GLN A 143 -14.11 -1.07 9.74
CA GLN A 143 -13.99 -0.31 10.99
C GLN A 143 -13.32 1.06 10.82
N GLN A 144 -12.59 1.26 9.72
CA GLN A 144 -11.85 2.48 9.41
C GLN A 144 -12.52 3.30 8.31
N GLU A 145 -13.79 2.99 7.97
CA GLU A 145 -14.52 3.59 6.85
C GLU A 145 -13.77 3.45 5.50
N ALA A 146 -12.93 2.42 5.40
CA ALA A 146 -12.13 2.12 4.23
C ALA A 146 -12.71 0.92 3.46
N THR A 147 -12.39 0.85 2.18
CA THR A 147 -12.69 -0.34 1.36
C THR A 147 -11.45 -1.21 1.24
N ALA A 148 -11.62 -2.52 1.03
CA ALA A 148 -10.50 -3.44 0.86
C ALA A 148 -10.71 -4.38 -0.33
N THR A 149 -9.70 -4.45 -1.20
CA THR A 149 -9.55 -5.50 -2.21
C THR A 149 -8.52 -6.49 -1.69
N LEU A 150 -8.92 -7.76 -1.56
CA LEU A 150 -8.07 -8.81 -1.00
C LEU A 150 -7.77 -9.84 -2.07
N VAL A 151 -6.51 -10.20 -2.21
CA VAL A 151 -6.06 -11.23 -3.14
C VAL A 151 -5.36 -12.32 -2.34
N LEU A 152 -5.70 -13.58 -2.61
CA LEU A 152 -5.00 -14.69 -1.97
C LEU A 152 -3.60 -14.83 -2.58
N PHE A 153 -2.58 -14.97 -1.74
CA PHE A 153 -1.20 -14.97 -2.19
C PHE A 153 -0.87 -16.11 -3.16
N ASN A 154 -1.48 -17.29 -2.98
CA ASN A 154 -1.31 -18.42 -3.88
C ASN A 154 -1.93 -18.20 -5.28
N GLU A 155 -2.75 -17.17 -5.45
CA GLU A 155 -3.30 -16.74 -6.73
C GLU A 155 -2.44 -15.64 -7.39
N LEU A 156 -1.41 -15.14 -6.70
CA LEU A 156 -0.50 -14.12 -7.21
C LEU A 156 0.60 -14.76 -8.06
N GLU A 157 0.50 -14.60 -9.38
CA GLU A 157 1.59 -14.90 -10.30
C GLU A 157 2.70 -13.83 -10.21
N SER A 158 3.88 -14.07 -10.81
CA SER A 158 4.92 -13.02 -10.89
C SER A 158 4.37 -11.78 -11.58
N GLY A 159 4.59 -10.58 -11.03
CA GLY A 159 3.87 -9.38 -11.46
C GLY A 159 2.55 -9.13 -10.70
N ALA A 160 2.34 -9.80 -9.57
CA ALA A 160 1.26 -9.61 -8.60
C ALA A 160 0.84 -8.14 -8.39
N LEU A 161 1.83 -7.25 -8.28
CA LEU A 161 1.62 -5.82 -8.10
C LEU A 161 0.83 -5.15 -9.25
N VAL A 162 1.01 -5.63 -10.49
CA VAL A 162 0.25 -5.19 -11.68
C VAL A 162 -1.16 -5.74 -11.69
N GLN A 163 -1.37 -6.95 -11.19
CA GLN A 163 -2.71 -7.54 -11.11
C GLN A 163 -3.56 -6.87 -10.02
N ILE A 164 -2.88 -6.32 -9.01
CA ILE A 164 -3.45 -5.69 -7.81
C ILE A 164 -3.80 -4.19 -8.03
N LEU A 165 -3.10 -3.49 -8.94
CA LEU A 165 -3.22 -2.03 -9.19
C LEU A 165 -3.78 -1.71 -10.57
#